data_AF-X0SIN1-F1
#
_entry.id   AF-X0SIN1-F1
#
_cell.length_a   1.000
_cell.length_b   1.000
_cell.length_c   1.000
_cell.angle_alpha   90.00
_cell.angle_beta   90.00
_cell.angle_gamma   90.00
#
_symmetry.space_group_name_H-M   'P 1'
#
loop_
_entity.id
_entity.type
_entity.pdbx_description
1 polymer ?
#
loop_
_entity_poly.entity_id
_entity_poly.type
_entity_poly.pdbx_seq_one_letter_code
_entity_poly.pdbx_strand_id
1 'polypeptide(L)'
;MMWLRKSKKGFTLIELMVVVAIIGVLALLGLRLYTGQQQKAKNAIVKANAGTIQTLIQAELADTTSSSVNAMVGDTGENGLFTKSGIHIPDGSTQTENDTTGVIGTVYVVYDGTLGEESFAINGNGFDENPVFTIALTAQK
;
A
#
# COMPACT_ATOMS: atom_id res chain seq x y z
N MET A 1 10.45 67.49 -19.90
CA MET A 1 9.87 66.15 -19.66
C MET A 1 10.89 65.34 -18.88
N MET A 2 10.63 65.00 -17.62
CA MET A 2 11.61 64.35 -16.73
C MET A 2 11.40 62.83 -16.74
N TRP A 3 12.40 62.09 -17.20
CA TRP A 3 12.38 60.63 -17.26
C TRP A 3 12.84 60.06 -15.91
N LEU A 4 11.91 59.48 -15.16
CA LEU A 4 12.19 58.79 -13.90
C LEU A 4 12.96 57.49 -14.19
N ARG A 5 14.28 57.52 -14.01
CA ARG A 5 15.10 56.29 -13.99
C ARG A 5 14.72 55.44 -12.79
N LYS A 6 13.98 54.35 -13.03
CA LYS A 6 13.73 53.29 -12.04
C LYS A 6 15.07 52.63 -11.71
N SER A 7 15.56 52.76 -10.47
CA SER A 7 16.74 52.05 -10.01
C SER A 7 16.46 50.55 -10.02
N LYS A 8 17.13 49.81 -10.91
CA LYS A 8 17.11 48.34 -10.87
C LYS A 8 17.98 47.90 -9.71
N LYS A 9 17.39 47.58 -8.56
CA LYS A 9 18.09 46.87 -7.48
C LYS A 9 18.41 45.47 -8.00
N GLY A 10 19.68 45.19 -8.26
CA GLY A 10 20.16 43.84 -8.56
C GLY A 10 20.25 43.01 -7.29
N PHE A 11 19.87 41.74 -7.36
CA PHE A 11 20.06 40.77 -6.28
C PHE A 11 21.55 40.47 -6.14
N THR A 12 22.09 40.42 -4.93
CA THR A 12 23.52 40.13 -4.73
C THR A 12 23.78 38.63 -4.88
N LEU A 13 24.96 38.26 -5.40
CA LEU A 13 25.36 36.86 -5.50
C LEU A 13 25.41 36.19 -4.12
N ILE A 14 25.80 36.94 -3.07
CA ILE A 14 25.85 36.42 -1.71
C ILE A 14 24.47 36.14 -1.13
N GLU A 15 23.46 36.97 -1.42
CA GLU A 15 22.07 36.67 -1.03
C GLU A 15 21.60 35.36 -1.67
N LEU A 16 21.95 35.13 -2.93
CA LEU A 16 21.58 33.89 -3.61
C LEU A 16 22.32 32.68 -3.02
N MET A 17 23.60 32.81 -2.69
CA MET A 17 24.37 31.74 -2.06
C MET A 17 23.81 31.34 -0.70
N VAL A 18 23.43 32.30 0.15
CA VAL A 18 22.84 32.02 1.46
C VAL A 18 21.49 31.32 1.32
N VAL A 19 20.66 31.74 0.35
CA VAL A 19 19.36 31.09 0.10
C VAL A 19 19.53 29.64 -0.33
N VAL A 20 20.44 29.35 -1.25
CA VAL A 20 20.71 27.96 -1.70
C VAL A 20 21.27 27.11 -0.55
N ALA A 21 22.12 27.68 0.30
CA ALA A 21 22.64 26.99 1.48
C ALA A 21 21.51 26.61 2.45
N ILE A 22 20.57 27.52 2.73
CA ILE A 22 19.43 27.24 3.62
C ILE A 22 18.49 26.20 3.00
N ILE A 23 18.16 26.31 1.71
CA ILE A 23 17.32 25.33 1.00
C ILE A 23 17.97 23.94 1.04
N GLY A 24 19.30 23.86 0.89
CA GLY A 24 20.05 22.61 0.99
C GLY A 24 19.87 21.91 2.35
N VAL A 25 19.95 22.66 3.45
CA VAL A 25 19.74 22.11 4.81
C VAL A 25 18.29 21.66 5.00
N LEU A 26 17.32 22.47 4.58
CA LEU A 26 15.89 22.12 4.70
C LEU A 26 15.51 20.90 3.86
N ALA A 27 16.06 20.76 2.66
CA ALA A 27 15.82 19.62 1.79
C ALA A 27 16.31 18.31 2.41
N LEU A 28 17.49 18.32 3.03
CA LEU A 28 18.06 17.14 3.70
C LEU A 28 17.20 16.68 4.89
N LEU A 29 16.71 17.62 5.70
CA LEU A 29 15.79 17.31 6.81
C LEU A 29 14.43 16.82 6.30
N GLY A 30 13.89 17.45 5.26
CA GLY A 30 12.62 17.07 4.65
C GLY A 30 12.63 15.67 4.06
N LEU A 31 13.74 15.26 3.42
CA LEU A 31 13.86 13.94 2.81
C LEU A 31 13.69 12.80 3.84
N ARG A 32 14.33 12.92 5.01
CA ARG A 32 14.25 11.90 6.07
C ARG A 32 12.83 11.72 6.61
N LEU A 33 12.06 12.80 6.71
CA LEU A 33 10.66 12.75 7.15
C LEU A 33 9.75 12.16 6.08
N TYR A 34 9.99 12.50 4.81
CA TYR A 34 9.15 12.08 3.70
C TYR A 34 9.16 10.56 3.49
N THR A 35 10.32 9.91 3.57
CA THR A 35 10.43 8.45 3.35
C THR A 35 9.62 7.63 4.36
N GLY A 36 9.66 8.00 5.64
CA GLY A 36 8.90 7.31 6.68
C GLY A 36 7.38 7.49 6.54
N GLN A 37 6.93 8.68 6.13
CA GLN A 37 5.50 8.92 5.86
C GLN A 37 5.03 8.14 4.63
N GLN A 38 5.86 8.03 3.60
CA GLN A 38 5.55 7.24 2.41
C GLN A 38 5.35 5.76 2.77
N GLN A 39 6.25 5.16 3.56
CA GLN A 39 6.10 3.77 4.01
C GLN A 39 4.81 3.56 4.81
N LYS A 40 4.47 4.48 5.73
CA LYS A 40 3.23 4.40 6.50
C LYS A 40 1.98 4.50 5.62
N ALA A 41 1.99 5.40 4.63
CA ALA A 41 0.90 5.53 3.67
C ALA A 41 0.73 4.25 2.83
N LYS A 42 1.84 3.67 2.37
CA LYS A 42 1.81 2.40 1.63
C LYS A 42 1.29 1.25 2.50
N ASN A 43 1.75 1.11 3.75
CA ASN A 43 1.24 0.11 4.68
C ASN A 43 -0.26 0.29 4.97
N ALA A 44 -0.76 1.53 5.01
CA ALA A 44 -2.19 1.80 5.18
C ALA A 44 -3.03 1.29 3.99
N ILE A 45 -2.52 1.41 2.76
CA ILE A 45 -3.17 0.86 1.56
C ILE A 45 -3.23 -0.66 1.64
N VAL A 46 -2.13 -1.34 2.01
CA VAL A 46 -2.12 -2.80 2.15
C VAL A 46 -3.13 -3.27 3.21
N LYS A 47 -3.23 -2.55 4.34
CA LYS A 47 -4.23 -2.84 5.38
C LYS A 47 -5.66 -2.69 4.86
N ALA A 48 -5.93 -1.64 4.09
CA ALA A 48 -7.25 -1.43 3.48
C ALA A 48 -7.57 -2.56 2.49
N ASN A 49 -6.62 -2.95 1.64
CA ASN A 49 -6.77 -4.05 0.69
C ASN A 49 -7.04 -5.39 1.39
N ALA A 50 -6.32 -5.68 2.48
CA ALA A 50 -6.56 -6.89 3.28
C ALA A 50 -7.98 -6.91 3.87
N GLY A 51 -8.50 -5.75 4.30
CA GLY A 51 -9.90 -5.60 4.70
C GLY A 51 -10.88 -5.85 3.55
N THR A 52 -10.62 -5.28 2.37
CA THR A 52 -11.44 -5.54 1.17
C THR A 52 -11.51 -7.03 0.85
N ILE A 53 -10.36 -7.72 0.85
CA ILE A 53 -10.29 -9.16 0.61
C ILE A 53 -11.04 -9.95 1.68
N GLN A 54 -10.89 -9.60 2.97
CA GLN A 54 -11.64 -10.23 4.05
C GLN A 54 -13.16 -10.11 3.83
N THR A 55 -13.66 -8.92 3.49
CA THR A 55 -15.09 -8.71 3.24
C THR A 55 -15.58 -9.49 2.01
N LEU A 56 -14.77 -9.58 0.97
CA LEU A 56 -15.09 -10.36 -0.23
C LEU A 56 -15.16 -11.85 0.09
N ILE A 57 -14.19 -12.39 0.83
CA ILE A 57 -14.21 -13.79 1.27
C ILE A 57 -15.47 -14.08 2.10
N GLN A 58 -15.83 -13.20 3.05
CA GLN A 58 -17.05 -13.37 3.84
C GLN A 58 -18.32 -13.37 2.97
N ALA A 59 -18.37 -12.52 1.95
CA ALA A 59 -19.49 -12.50 0.99
C ALA A 59 -19.57 -13.81 0.19
N GLU A 60 -18.45 -14.29 -0.36
CA GLU A 60 -18.43 -15.56 -1.10
C GLU A 60 -18.78 -16.76 -0.21
N LEU A 61 -18.31 -16.78 1.04
CA LEU A 61 -18.63 -17.85 2.01
C LEU A 61 -20.11 -17.89 2.39
N ALA A 62 -20.84 -16.78 2.26
CA ALA A 62 -22.28 -16.76 2.46
C ALA A 62 -23.02 -17.51 1.33
N ASP A 63 -22.51 -17.43 0.11
CA ASP A 63 -23.15 -17.99 -1.08
C ASP A 63 -22.65 -19.40 -1.45
N THR A 64 -21.41 -19.73 -1.08
CA THR A 64 -20.76 -20.99 -1.49
C THR A 64 -20.07 -21.73 -0.32
N THR A 65 -19.25 -22.72 -0.65
CA THR A 65 -18.45 -23.52 0.29
C THR A 65 -17.03 -22.98 0.40
N SER A 66 -16.36 -23.19 1.53
CA SER A 66 -14.96 -22.76 1.71
C SER A 66 -14.01 -23.42 0.73
N SER A 67 -14.30 -24.65 0.30
CA SER A 67 -13.55 -25.31 -0.78
C SER A 67 -13.61 -24.53 -2.11
N SER A 68 -14.77 -23.99 -2.46
CA SER A 68 -14.93 -23.14 -3.65
C SER A 68 -14.21 -21.80 -3.50
N VAL A 69 -14.31 -21.16 -2.32
CA VAL A 69 -13.59 -19.91 -2.06
C VAL A 69 -12.08 -20.12 -2.08
N ASN A 70 -11.58 -21.24 -1.54
CA ASN A 70 -10.17 -21.59 -1.61
C ASN A 70 -9.68 -21.80 -3.06
N ALA A 71 -10.53 -22.35 -3.93
CA ALA A 71 -10.21 -22.43 -5.36
C ALA A 71 -10.09 -21.02 -5.99
N MET A 72 -10.94 -20.06 -5.60
CA MET A 72 -10.88 -18.67 -6.05
C MET A 72 -9.63 -17.93 -5.52
N VAL A 73 -9.12 -18.29 -4.34
CA VAL A 73 -7.87 -17.74 -3.79
C VAL A 73 -6.68 -18.09 -4.69
N GLY A 74 -6.68 -19.30 -5.28
CA GLY A 74 -5.61 -19.77 -6.16
C GLY A 74 -5.81 -19.45 -7.65
N ASP A 75 -6.96 -18.91 -8.05
CA ASP A 75 -7.26 -18.56 -9.45
C ASP A 75 -6.71 -17.16 -9.78
N THR A 76 -6.02 -17.06 -10.91
CA THR A 76 -5.42 -15.83 -11.44
C THR A 76 -6.26 -15.22 -12.58
N GLY A 77 -7.32 -15.91 -13.01
CA GLY A 77 -8.28 -15.46 -14.00
C GLY A 77 -9.40 -14.57 -13.45
N GLU A 78 -10.46 -14.41 -14.24
CA GLU A 78 -11.62 -13.54 -13.92
C GLU A 78 -12.39 -13.97 -12.66
N ASN A 79 -12.35 -15.25 -12.30
CA ASN A 79 -13.01 -15.75 -11.09
C ASN A 79 -12.07 -15.71 -9.86
N GLY A 80 -10.82 -15.30 -10.06
CA GLY A 80 -9.84 -15.11 -9.01
C GLY A 80 -10.27 -14.07 -8.00
N LEU A 81 -10.14 -14.37 -6.71
CA LEU A 81 -10.53 -13.49 -5.62
C LEU A 81 -9.84 -12.12 -5.73
N PHE A 82 -8.54 -12.13 -6.05
CA PHE A 82 -7.73 -10.93 -6.18
C PHE A 82 -8.13 -10.10 -7.40
N THR A 83 -8.32 -10.74 -8.56
CA THR A 83 -8.85 -10.10 -9.78
C THR A 83 -10.22 -9.48 -9.53
N LYS A 84 -11.14 -10.20 -8.89
CA LYS A 84 -12.51 -9.75 -8.58
C LYS A 84 -12.53 -8.59 -7.57
N SER A 85 -11.58 -8.56 -6.63
CA SER A 85 -11.49 -7.50 -5.62
C SER A 85 -11.06 -6.14 -6.17
N GLY A 86 -10.38 -6.11 -7.32
CA GLY A 86 -9.87 -4.88 -7.93
C GLY A 86 -8.84 -4.13 -7.08
N ILE A 87 -8.19 -4.80 -6.11
CA ILE A 87 -7.20 -4.16 -5.25
C ILE A 87 -5.91 -3.84 -6.03
N HIS A 88 -5.22 -2.79 -5.60
CA HIS A 88 -3.96 -2.37 -6.18
C HIS A 88 -2.85 -2.38 -5.12
N ILE A 89 -1.68 -2.87 -5.52
CA ILE A 89 -0.45 -2.78 -4.73
C ILE A 89 -0.10 -1.29 -4.58
N PRO A 90 0.49 -0.82 -3.47
CA PRO A 90 0.80 0.60 -3.30
C PRO A 90 1.73 1.22 -4.36
N ASP A 91 2.38 0.37 -5.17
CA ASP A 91 3.21 0.77 -6.30
C ASP A 91 2.43 0.90 -7.64
N GLY A 92 1.10 0.68 -7.60
CA GLY A 92 0.16 1.06 -8.66
C GLY A 92 -0.35 -0.08 -9.54
N SER A 93 0.27 -1.26 -9.51
CA SER A 93 -0.23 -2.43 -10.25
C SER A 93 -1.44 -3.05 -9.55
N THR A 94 -2.38 -3.59 -10.33
CA THR A 94 -3.42 -4.49 -9.80
C THR A 94 -2.79 -5.75 -9.25
N GLN A 95 -3.30 -6.25 -8.12
CA GLN A 95 -2.95 -7.58 -7.64
C GLN A 95 -3.96 -8.60 -8.17
N THR A 96 -3.49 -9.59 -8.91
CA THR A 96 -4.34 -10.62 -9.55
C THR A 96 -4.14 -12.01 -8.96
N GLU A 97 -3.14 -12.18 -8.09
CA GLU A 97 -2.75 -13.49 -7.56
C GLU A 97 -2.54 -13.41 -6.05
N ASN A 98 -2.71 -14.55 -5.38
CA ASN A 98 -2.34 -14.71 -3.99
C ASN A 98 -0.82 -14.87 -3.87
N ASP A 99 -0.15 -13.88 -3.30
CA ASP A 99 1.31 -13.90 -3.19
C ASP A 99 1.77 -14.15 -1.76
N THR A 100 1.94 -15.42 -1.42
CA THR A 100 2.50 -15.86 -0.13
C THR A 100 4.04 -15.81 -0.10
N THR A 101 4.70 -15.32 -1.15
CA THR A 101 6.17 -15.31 -1.26
C THR A 101 6.82 -14.11 -0.55
N GLY A 102 6.02 -13.25 0.08
CA GLY A 102 6.52 -12.13 0.87
C GLY A 102 6.85 -10.88 0.07
N VAL A 103 6.37 -10.77 -1.18
CA VAL A 103 6.56 -9.57 -1.99
C VAL A 103 5.92 -8.37 -1.29
N ILE A 104 6.72 -7.32 -1.08
CA ILE A 104 6.29 -6.13 -0.37
C ILE A 104 5.06 -5.50 -1.04
N GLY A 105 4.07 -5.14 -0.22
CA GLY A 105 2.86 -4.44 -0.64
C GLY A 105 1.71 -5.35 -1.08
N THR A 106 1.93 -6.65 -1.22
CA THR A 106 0.86 -7.59 -1.62
C THR A 106 0.05 -8.06 -0.42
N VAL A 107 -1.22 -8.39 -0.67
CA VAL A 107 -2.09 -9.09 0.27
C VAL A 107 -1.98 -10.58 0.03
N TYR A 108 -2.04 -11.40 1.06
CA TYR A 108 -2.06 -12.84 0.92
C TYR A 108 -3.14 -13.46 1.81
N VAL A 109 -3.63 -14.61 1.36
CA VAL A 109 -4.66 -15.40 2.03
C VAL A 109 -4.13 -16.80 2.26
N VAL A 110 -4.24 -17.29 3.49
CA VAL A 110 -3.92 -18.68 3.86
C VAL A 110 -5.21 -19.35 4.31
N TYR A 111 -5.57 -20.43 3.64
CA TYR A 111 -6.71 -21.26 4.02
C TYR A 111 -6.22 -22.42 4.90
N ASP A 112 -6.86 -22.61 6.06
CA ASP A 112 -6.70 -23.80 6.90
C ASP A 112 -8.04 -24.55 6.98
N GLY A 113 -8.05 -25.75 6.39
CA GLY A 113 -9.18 -26.69 6.45
C GLY A 113 -8.94 -27.86 7.38
N THR A 114 -7.85 -27.84 8.14
CA THR A 114 -7.43 -28.96 8.99
C THR A 114 -8.11 -28.81 10.35
N LEU A 115 -9.24 -29.51 10.53
CA LEU A 115 -10.11 -29.57 11.74
C LEU A 115 -11.35 -28.66 11.72
N GLY A 116 -12.26 -28.87 10.76
CA GLY A 116 -13.70 -28.55 10.88
C GLY A 116 -14.11 -27.08 10.86
N GLU A 117 -13.24 -26.17 11.30
CA GLU A 117 -13.38 -24.73 11.25
C GLU A 117 -12.63 -24.22 10.01
N GLU A 118 -13.27 -24.34 8.85
CA GLU A 118 -12.72 -23.85 7.57
C GLU A 118 -12.51 -22.33 7.65
N SER A 119 -11.25 -21.91 7.78
CA SER A 119 -10.90 -20.52 8.10
C SER A 119 -9.86 -19.97 7.12
N PHE A 120 -10.06 -18.71 6.74
CA PHE A 120 -9.15 -17.94 5.90
C PHE A 120 -8.46 -16.90 6.76
N ALA A 121 -7.13 -16.94 6.80
CA ALA A 121 -6.29 -15.90 7.37
C ALA A 121 -5.84 -14.94 6.25
N ILE A 122 -6.15 -13.66 6.41
CA ILE A 122 -5.83 -12.59 5.45
C ILE A 122 -4.83 -11.63 6.10
N ASN A 123 -3.73 -11.36 5.41
CA ASN A 123 -2.76 -10.36 5.83
C ASN A 123 -2.09 -9.74 4.59
N GLY A 124 -1.12 -8.86 4.79
CA GLY A 124 -0.31 -8.36 3.69
C GLY A 124 1.12 -8.08 4.13
N ASN A 125 2.01 -8.03 3.14
CA ASN A 125 3.43 -7.82 3.32
C ASN A 125 3.69 -6.31 3.43
N GLY A 126 4.12 -5.84 4.61
CA GLY A 126 4.44 -4.44 4.84
C GLY A 126 5.73 -4.01 4.15
N PHE A 127 5.87 -2.69 3.96
CA PHE A 127 7.08 -2.03 3.44
C PHE A 127 8.22 -1.95 4.46
N ASP A 128 7.97 -2.45 5.66
CA ASP A 128 8.90 -2.69 6.75
C ASP A 128 9.32 -4.17 6.84
N GLU A 129 9.10 -4.95 5.78
CA GLU A 129 9.41 -6.39 5.66
C GLU A 129 8.68 -7.28 6.68
N ASN A 130 7.72 -6.71 7.40
CA ASN A 130 6.90 -7.38 8.39
C ASN A 130 5.44 -7.43 7.93
N PRO A 131 4.64 -8.40 8.42
CA PRO A 131 3.21 -8.42 8.15
C PRO A 131 2.54 -7.15 8.66
N VAL A 132 1.60 -6.59 7.88
CA VAL A 132 0.92 -5.34 8.26
C VAL A 132 0.04 -5.51 9.50
N PHE A 133 -0.47 -6.71 9.74
CA PHE A 133 -1.13 -7.10 10.99
C PHE A 133 -0.30 -8.13 11.75
N THR A 134 -0.09 -7.92 13.05
CA THR A 134 0.57 -8.88 13.94
C THR A 134 -0.26 -10.16 14.11
N ILE A 135 -1.59 -10.02 14.09
CA ILE A 135 -2.54 -11.12 14.04
C ILE A 135 -3.34 -10.94 12.76
N ALA A 136 -3.33 -11.93 11.87
CA ALA A 136 -4.04 -11.87 10.60
C ALA A 136 -5.55 -11.65 10.82
N LEU A 137 -6.19 -11.01 9.84
CA LEU A 137 -7.65 -10.94 9.79
C LEU A 137 -8.18 -12.33 9.46
N THR A 138 -9.34 -12.69 10.02
CA THR A 138 -9.94 -14.01 9.77
C THR A 138 -11.29 -13.88 9.10
N ALA A 139 -11.59 -14.77 8.16
CA ALA A 139 -12.91 -14.98 7.60
C ALA A 139 -13.27 -16.47 7.68
N GLN A 140 -14.47 -16.76 8.13
CA GLN A 140 -15.02 -18.11 8.30
C GLN A 140 -16.54 -18.03 8.15
N LYS A 141 -17.18 -19.17 7.95
CA LYS A 141 -18.64 -19.26 7.81
C LYS A 141 -19.37 -19.06 9.14
#